data_AF-A0A1H3XVB8-F1
#
_entry.id   AF-A0A1H3XVB8-F1
#
_cell.length_a   1.000
_cell.length_b   1.000
_cell.length_c   1.000
_cell.angle_alpha   90.00
_cell.angle_beta   90.00
_cell.angle_gamma   90.00
#
_symmetry.space_group_name_H-M   'P 1'
#
loop_
_entity.id
_entity.type
_entity.pdbx_description
1 polymer ?
#
loop_
_entity_poly.entity_id
_entity_poly.type
_entity_poly.pdbx_seq_one_letter_code
_entity_poly.pdbx_strand_id
1 'polypeptide(L)'
;MQVHRRESLRPQHGINLTSIRIELDPDGFLGKNPDAKIGFSTITERFYIEADNTEEELEASLDFMETHCPVMDTLVNAPTFVRELHR
;
A
#
# COMPACT_ATOMS: atom_id res chain seq x y z
N MET A 1 -14.05 -5.46 -19.80
CA MET A 1 -12.74 -5.88 -20.34
C MET A 1 -11.77 -5.98 -19.17
N GLN A 2 -11.69 -7.16 -18.55
CA GLN A 2 -10.82 -7.40 -17.39
C GLN A 2 -9.40 -7.68 -17.90
N VAL A 3 -8.48 -6.75 -17.65
CA VAL A 3 -7.06 -6.98 -17.92
C VAL A 3 -6.50 -7.77 -16.75
N HIS A 4 -6.45 -9.10 -16.88
CA HIS A 4 -5.71 -9.96 -15.95
C HIS A 4 -4.20 -9.86 -16.26
N ARG A 5 -3.57 -8.76 -15.86
CA ARG A 5 -2.10 -8.69 -15.83
C ARG A 5 -1.65 -9.42 -14.56
N ARG A 6 -1.36 -10.72 -14.68
CA ARG A 6 -0.65 -11.50 -13.65
C ARG A 6 0.84 -11.15 -13.70
N GLU A 7 1.19 -9.94 -13.25
CA GLU A 7 2.56 -9.70 -12.78
C GLU A 7 2.59 -10.16 -11.32
N SER A 8 2.74 -11.47 -11.13
CA SER A 8 3.16 -11.99 -9.84
C SER A 8 4.59 -11.50 -9.63
N LEU A 9 4.77 -10.42 -8.87
CA LEU A 9 5.96 -10.31 -8.05
C LEU A 9 5.91 -11.57 -7.19
N ARG A 10 6.60 -12.64 -7.60
CA ARG A 10 6.85 -13.76 -6.68
C ARG A 10 7.84 -13.17 -5.69
N PRO A 11 7.45 -12.89 -4.44
CA PRO A 11 8.48 -12.80 -3.42
C PRO A 11 9.16 -14.17 -3.43
N GLN A 12 10.40 -14.27 -2.97
CA GLN A 12 11.04 -15.58 -2.77
C GLN A 12 10.30 -16.48 -1.73
N HIS A 13 9.07 -16.09 -1.32
CA HIS A 13 8.35 -16.54 -0.14
C HIS A 13 6.86 -16.87 -0.37
N GLY A 14 6.40 -17.10 -1.61
CA GLY A 14 5.10 -17.76 -1.83
C GLY A 14 3.81 -16.98 -1.54
N ILE A 15 3.86 -15.67 -1.25
CA ILE A 15 2.67 -14.87 -0.94
C ILE A 15 1.97 -14.35 -2.21
N ASN A 16 0.65 -14.56 -2.33
CA ASN A 16 -0.20 -14.01 -3.39
C ASN A 16 -0.98 -12.78 -2.89
N LEU A 17 -0.63 -11.59 -3.37
CA LEU A 17 -1.40 -10.37 -3.13
C LEU A 17 -2.64 -10.34 -4.03
N THR A 18 -3.85 -10.40 -3.42
CA THR A 18 -5.10 -10.50 -4.18
C THR A 18 -5.78 -9.14 -4.40
N SER A 19 -5.75 -8.24 -3.42
CA SER A 19 -6.37 -6.91 -3.55
C SER A 19 -5.82 -5.90 -2.55
N ILE A 20 -5.71 -4.65 -2.97
CA ILE A 20 -5.51 -3.49 -2.08
C ILE A 20 -6.72 -2.57 -2.23
N ARG A 21 -7.25 -2.06 -1.11
CA ARG A 21 -8.33 -1.06 -1.11
C ARG A 21 -7.84 0.21 -0.42
N ILE A 22 -8.11 1.34 -1.08
CA ILE A 22 -7.75 2.68 -0.63
C ILE A 22 -9.02 3.53 -0.60
N GLU A 23 -9.26 4.26 0.48
CA GLU A 23 -10.41 5.15 0.63
C GLU A 23 -10.00 6.63 0.60
N LEU A 24 -10.76 7.42 -0.16
CA LEU A 24 -10.58 8.85 -0.38
C LEU A 24 -11.94 9.55 -0.26
N ASP A 25 -11.97 10.69 0.44
CA ASP A 25 -13.10 11.61 0.42
C ASP A 25 -12.83 12.70 -0.63
N PRO A 26 -13.54 12.71 -1.77
CA PRO A 26 -13.30 13.69 -2.82
C PRO A 26 -13.63 15.12 -2.42
N ASP A 27 -14.48 15.32 -1.42
CA ASP A 27 -14.86 16.66 -0.98
C ASP A 27 -13.70 17.39 -0.30
N GLY A 28 -12.70 16.66 0.22
CA GLY A 28 -11.48 17.23 0.79
C GLY A 28 -10.64 17.95 -0.28
N PHE A 29 -10.22 17.26 -1.34
CA PHE A 29 -9.40 17.88 -2.38
C PHE A 29 -10.19 18.79 -3.33
N LEU A 30 -11.53 18.68 -3.36
CA LEU A 30 -12.41 19.64 -4.03
C LEU A 30 -12.73 20.88 -3.17
N GLY A 31 -12.30 20.92 -1.92
CA GLY A 31 -12.49 22.05 -1.01
C GLY A 31 -13.94 22.27 -0.57
N LYS A 32 -14.79 21.24 -0.64
CA LYS A 32 -16.22 21.31 -0.27
C LYS A 32 -16.45 20.96 1.20
N ASN A 33 -15.65 20.05 1.75
CA ASN A 33 -15.71 19.63 3.13
C ASN A 33 -14.38 19.97 3.83
N PRO A 34 -14.33 20.95 4.73
CA PRO A 34 -13.10 21.32 5.44
C PRO A 34 -12.64 20.27 6.46
N ASP A 35 -13.55 19.37 6.88
CA ASP A 35 -13.24 18.29 7.81
C ASP A 35 -12.73 17.03 7.09
N ALA A 36 -12.86 16.97 5.76
CA ALA A 36 -12.36 15.85 4.96
C ALA A 36 -10.84 15.95 4.75
N LYS A 37 -10.14 14.83 4.96
CA LYS A 37 -8.71 14.74 4.64
C LYS A 37 -8.53 14.87 3.13
N ILE A 38 -7.61 15.73 2.70
CA ILE A 38 -7.27 15.92 1.28
C ILE A 38 -6.59 14.67 0.70
N GLY A 39 -5.74 14.02 1.49
CA GLY A 39 -5.08 12.76 1.14
C GLY A 39 -5.83 11.51 1.63
N PHE A 40 -5.19 10.35 1.58
CA PHE A 40 -5.79 9.07 1.98
C PHE A 40 -6.27 9.09 3.45
N SER A 41 -7.54 8.77 3.68
CA SER A 41 -8.13 8.68 5.02
C SER A 41 -7.76 7.38 5.71
N THR A 42 -7.83 6.26 4.98
CA THR A 42 -7.46 4.94 5.47
C THR A 42 -6.99 4.09 4.30
N ILE A 43 -5.89 3.37 4.50
CA ILE A 43 -5.39 2.35 3.59
C ILE A 43 -5.53 1.02 4.33
N THR A 44 -6.14 0.03 3.70
CA THR A 44 -6.31 -1.31 4.28
C THR A 44 -5.76 -2.35 3.33
N GLU A 45 -4.72 -3.02 3.78
CA GLU A 45 -4.14 -4.18 3.10
C GLU A 45 -4.82 -5.45 3.61
N ARG A 46 -5.18 -6.36 2.69
CA ARG A 46 -5.77 -7.65 3.02
C ARG A 46 -5.05 -8.73 2.23
N PHE A 47 -4.23 -9.50 2.93
CA PHE A 47 -3.53 -10.64 2.36
C PHE A 47 -4.43 -11.88 2.42
N TYR A 48 -4.59 -12.54 1.28
CA TYR A 48 -5.26 -13.83 1.17
C TYR A 48 -4.20 -14.82 0.70
N ILE A 49 -3.61 -15.53 1.65
CA ILE A 49 -2.44 -16.35 1.43
C ILE A 49 -2.88 -17.81 1.31
N GLU A 50 -2.53 -18.43 0.18
CA GLU A 50 -2.63 -19.87 -0.04
C GLU A 50 -1.19 -20.40 -0.17
N ALA A 51 -0.66 -20.96 0.91
CA ALA A 51 0.72 -21.46 0.97
C ALA A 51 0.82 -22.66 1.92
N ASP A 52 1.79 -23.55 1.65
CA ASP A 52 2.09 -24.73 2.48
C ASP A 52 3.07 -24.40 3.64
N ASN A 53 3.34 -23.12 3.86
CA ASN A 53 4.24 -22.58 4.87
C ASN A 53 3.60 -22.59 6.27
N THR A 54 4.42 -22.55 7.31
CA THR A 54 3.91 -22.31 8.67
C THR A 54 3.51 -20.84 8.85
N GLU A 55 2.68 -20.55 9.86
CA GLU A 55 2.29 -19.17 10.16
C GLU A 55 3.53 -18.30 10.44
N GLU A 56 4.52 -18.83 11.15
CA GLU A 56 5.76 -18.12 11.47
C GLU A 56 6.58 -17.77 10.21
N GLU A 57 6.61 -18.66 9.21
CA GLU A 57 7.27 -18.39 7.93
C GLU A 57 6.52 -17.32 7.13
N LEU A 58 5.19 -17.32 7.20
CA LEU A 58 4.35 -16.30 6.55
C LEU A 58 4.50 -14.94 7.22
N GLU A 59 4.48 -14.88 8.55
CA GLU A 59 4.72 -13.65 9.32
C GLU A 59 6.10 -13.06 9.03
N ALA A 60 7.15 -13.89 9.05
CA ALA A 60 8.50 -13.44 8.72
C ALA A 60 8.61 -12.89 7.28
N SER A 61 7.85 -13.49 6.36
CA SER A 61 7.82 -13.05 4.97
C SER A 61 7.06 -11.73 4.79
N LEU A 62 5.96 -11.54 5.52
CA LEU A 62 5.21 -10.28 5.56
C LEU A 62 6.04 -9.16 6.19
N ASP A 63 6.69 -9.41 7.32
CA ASP A 63 7.57 -8.44 7.99
C ASP A 63 8.74 -8.02 7.08
N PHE A 64 9.35 -8.98 6.37
CA PHE A 64 10.36 -8.67 5.37
C PHE A 64 9.81 -7.76 4.26
N MET A 65 8.62 -8.05 3.73
CA MET A 65 7.99 -7.23 2.70
C MET A 65 7.68 -5.81 3.20
N GLU A 66 7.13 -5.68 4.40
CA GLU A 66 6.76 -4.38 4.99
C GLU A 66 7.99 -3.51 5.25
N THR A 67 9.05 -4.08 5.86
CA THR A 67 10.29 -3.36 6.19
C THR A 67 11.12 -2.96 4.96
N HIS A 68 10.88 -3.58 3.81
CA HIS A 68 11.60 -3.30 2.55
C HIS A 68 10.73 -2.60 1.50
N CYS A 69 9.45 -2.32 1.80
CA CYS A 69 8.54 -1.67 0.87
C CYS A 69 8.72 -0.14 0.94
N PRO A 70 9.28 0.51 -0.12
CA PRO A 70 9.49 1.96 -0.09
C PRO A 70 8.17 2.74 -0.03
N VAL A 71 7.07 2.15 -0.51
CA VAL A 71 5.74 2.76 -0.43
C VAL A 71 5.21 2.73 1.00
N MET A 72 5.33 1.59 1.69
CA MET A 72 4.92 1.47 3.10
C MET A 72 5.72 2.43 3.99
N ASP A 73 7.05 2.46 3.82
CA ASP A 73 7.90 3.39 4.55
C ASP A 73 7.47 4.84 4.31
N THR A 74 7.19 5.23 3.07
CA THR A 74 6.70 6.59 2.75
C THR A 74 5.34 6.91 3.40
N LEU A 75 4.45 5.92 3.53
CA LEU A 75 3.11 6.10 4.10
C LEU A 75 3.13 6.22 5.63
N VAL A 76 4.04 5.49 6.30
CA VAL A 76 4.18 5.49 7.76
C VAL A 76 5.16 6.57 8.23
N ASN A 77 6.26 6.74 7.50
CA ASN A 77 7.35 7.67 7.75
C ASN A 77 7.39 8.71 6.62
N ALA A 78 6.67 9.82 6.81
CA ALA A 78 6.60 10.86 5.79
C ALA A 78 8.01 11.42 5.49
N PRO A 79 8.44 11.44 4.21
CA PRO A 79 9.72 12.03 3.85
C PRO A 79 9.67 13.54 4.00
N THR A 80 10.84 14.16 4.14
CA THR A 80 10.96 15.61 4.04
C THR A 80 10.61 16.05 2.62
N PHE A 81 9.52 16.80 2.47
CA PHE A 81 9.10 17.36 1.19
C PHE A 81 9.76 18.73 0.98
N VAL A 82 10.55 18.87 -0.09
CA VAL A 82 11.21 20.13 -0.47
C VAL A 82 10.62 20.61 -1.80
N ARG A 83 10.33 21.92 -1.88
CA ARG A 83 9.86 22.57 -3.12
C ARG A 83 10.81 23.69 -3.50
N GLU A 84 11.34 23.60 -4.71
CA GLU A 84 12.19 24.63 -5.32
C GLU A 84 11.51 25.20 -6.56
N LEU A 85 11.55 26.53 -6.72
CA LEU A 85 11.02 27.22 -7.90
C LEU A 85 12.20 27.78 -8.70
N HIS A 86 12.44 27.19 -9.86
CA HIS A 86 13.42 27.66 -10.83
C HIS A 86 12.70 28.52 -11.87
N ARG A 87 13.25 29.69 -12.21
CA ARG A 87 12.69 30.64 -13.18
C ARG A 87 13.68 30.90 -14.30
#